data_AF-A0A6P0MIQ2-F1
#
_entry.id   AF-A0A6P0MIQ2-F1
#
_cell.length_a   1.000
_cell.length_b   1.000
_cell.length_c   1.000
_cell.angle_alpha   90.00
_cell.angle_beta   90.00
_cell.angle_gamma   90.00
#
_symmetry.space_group_name_H-M   'P 1'
#
loop_
_entity.id
_entity.type
_entity.pdbx_description
1 polymer ?
#
loop_
_entity_poly.entity_id
_entity_poly.type
_entity_poly.pdbx_seq_one_letter_code
_entity_poly.pdbx_strand_id
1 'polypeptide(L)' 'MKLSYRGLNYALQTVAIDTVESKVTARFRGLQYAIRRPANLHTLSTGTKKYRGIAYN' A
#
# COMPACT_ATOMS: atom_id res chain seq x y z
N MET A 1 10.45 6.27 11.86
CA MET A 1 10.13 5.33 12.97
C MET A 1 10.25 3.91 12.45
N LYS A 2 11.03 3.04 13.11
CA LYS A 2 11.13 1.62 12.77
C LYS A 2 10.15 0.85 13.65
N LEU A 3 9.27 0.05 13.05
CA LEU A 3 8.33 -0.79 13.80
C LEU A 3 9.01 -2.12 14.08
N SER A 4 9.05 -2.54 15.34
CA SER A 4 9.58 -3.85 15.74
C SER A 4 8.46 -4.74 16.27
N TYR A 5 8.26 -5.91 15.67
CA TYR A 5 7.27 -6.90 16.12
C TYR A 5 7.86 -8.31 16.06
N ARG A 6 7.75 -9.06 17.17
CA ARG A 6 8.31 -10.41 17.34
C ARG A 6 9.79 -10.56 16.94
N GLY A 7 10.62 -9.57 17.29
CA GLY A 7 12.06 -9.58 16.99
C GLY A 7 12.41 -9.25 15.53
N LEU A 8 11.41 -8.99 14.68
CA LEU A 8 11.63 -8.51 13.31
C LEU A 8 11.52 -7.00 13.26
N ASN A 9 12.46 -6.38 12.55
CA ASN A 9 12.52 -4.94 12.33
C ASN A 9 11.95 -4.62 10.96
N TYR A 10 10.83 -3.90 10.95
CA TYR A 10 10.21 -3.43 9.73
C TYR A 10 10.71 -2.01 9.45
N ALA A 11 11.38 -1.87 8.32
CA ALA A 11 11.69 -0.57 7.77
C ALA A 11 10.45 -0.04 7.05
N LEU A 12 10.00 1.17 7.43
CA LEU A 12 9.01 1.87 6.65
C LEU A 12 9.66 2.28 5.32
N GLN A 13 9.30 1.60 4.24
CA GLN A 13 9.74 1.95 2.91
C GLN A 13 8.73 2.95 2.34
N THR A 14 8.97 4.24 2.54
CA THR A 14 8.17 5.31 1.95
C THR A 14 8.52 5.44 0.47
N VAL A 15 7.93 4.60 -0.37
CA VAL A 15 8.02 4.78 -1.83
C VAL A 15 7.12 5.96 -2.19
N ALA A 16 7.69 6.98 -2.85
CA ALA A 16 6.89 8.02 -3.46
C ALA A 16 6.06 7.37 -4.58
N ILE A 17 4.74 7.36 -4.42
CA ILE A 17 3.82 6.79 -5.40
C ILE A 17 3.25 7.93 -6.23
N ASP A 18 3.49 7.89 -7.53
CA ASP A 18 2.82 8.78 -8.46
C ASP A 18 1.32 8.46 -8.48
N THR A 19 0.49 9.49 -8.34
CA THR A 19 -0.97 9.34 -8.35
C THR A 19 -1.58 10.09 -9.52
N VAL A 20 -2.63 9.51 -10.12
CA VAL A 20 -3.44 10.13 -11.17
C VAL A 20 -4.83 10.42 -10.61
N GLU A 21 -5.40 11.55 -11.01
CA GLU A 21 -6.79 11.88 -10.69
C GLU A 21 -7.75 10.90 -11.35
N SER A 22 -8.64 10.34 -10.55
CA SER A 22 -9.77 9.57 -11.03
C SER A 22 -10.87 10.54 -11.47
N LYS A 23 -11.69 10.12 -12.45
CA LYS A 23 -12.94 10.82 -12.81
C LYS A 23 -14.04 10.64 -11.75
N VAL A 24 -13.73 10.02 -10.61
CA VAL A 24 -14.67 9.73 -9.52
C VAL A 24 -14.50 10.76 -8.42
N THR A 25 -15.61 11.39 -8.04
CA THR A 25 -15.71 12.27 -6.88
C THR A 25 -16.45 11.58 -5.75
N ALA A 26 -15.90 11.62 -4.54
CA ALA A 26 -16.55 11.11 -3.34
C ALA A 26 -17.00 12.26 -2.43
N ARG A 27 -17.97 11.97 -1.56
CA ARG A 27 -18.50 12.92 -0.58
C ARG A 27 -18.42 12.31 0.82
N PHE A 28 -17.76 13.01 1.73
CA PHE A 28 -17.64 12.60 3.13
C PHE A 28 -17.83 13.81 4.03
N ARG A 29 -18.74 13.70 5.01
CA ARG A 29 -19.10 14.80 5.93
C ARG A 29 -19.45 16.11 5.21
N GLY A 30 -20.12 16.01 4.07
CA GLY A 30 -20.53 17.17 3.26
C GLY A 30 -19.46 17.70 2.30
N LEU A 31 -18.19 17.34 2.48
CA LEU A 31 -17.08 17.74 1.61
C LEU A 31 -16.97 16.83 0.40
N GLN A 32 -16.74 17.42 -0.78
CA GLN A 32 -16.51 16.69 -2.03
C GLN A 32 -15.00 16.67 -2.34
N TYR A 33 -14.49 15.50 -2.69
CA TYR A 33 -13.08 15.31 -3.03
C TYR A 33 -12.93 14.39 -4.25
N ALA A 34 -11.93 14.70 -5.07
CA ALA A 34 -11.53 13.85 -6.19
C ALA A 34 -10.75 12.65 -5.63
N ILE A 35 -11.14 11.44 -6.03
CA ILE A 35 -10.39 10.23 -5.68
C ILE A 35 -9.14 10.19 -6.53
N ARG A 36 -7.98 9.93 -5.93
CA ARG A 36 -6.72 9.69 -6.65
C ARG A 36 -6.37 8.21 -6.58
N ARG A 37 -5.79 7.68 -7.66
CA ARG A 37 -5.30 6.29 -7.72
C ARG A 37 -3.83 6.26 -8.10
N PRO A 38 -3.06 5.23 -7.71
CA PRO A 38 -1.69 5.06 -8.17
C PRO A 38 -1.62 5.00 -9.70
N ALA A 39 -0.68 5.73 -10.30
CA ALA A 39 -0.41 5.71 -11.74
C ALA A 39 0.16 4.34 -12.15
N ASN A 40 1.13 3.88 -11.38
CA ASN A 40 1.77 2.59 -11.53
C ASN A 40 1.30 1.69 -10.39
N LEU A 41 0.33 0.83 -10.67
CA LEU A 41 0.16 -0.38 -9.88
C LEU A 41 1.39 -1.24 -10.17
N HIS A 42 2.49 -1.03 -9.44
CA HIS A 42 3.49 -2.07 -9.34
C HIS A 42 2.70 -3.32 -8.94
N THR A 43 2.64 -4.31 -9.83
CA THR A 43 2.22 -5.65 -9.49
C THR A 43 3.03 -6.00 -8.26
N LEU A 44 2.38 -5.98 -7.09
CA LEU A 44 2.98 -6.42 -5.85
C LEU A 44 3.55 -7.78 -6.21
N SER A 45 4.87 -7.88 -6.25
CA SER A 45 5.54 -9.14 -6.50
C SER A 45 4.90 -10.11 -5.51
N THR A 46 4.19 -11.10 -6.03
CA THR A 46 3.79 -12.29 -5.30
C THR A 46 5.04 -13.10 -5.01
N GLY A 47 6.01 -12.47 -4.34
CA GLY A 47 7.11 -13.16 -3.71
C GLY A 47 6.49 -14.13 -2.71
N THR A 48 6.96 -15.37 -2.77
CA THR A 48 6.46 -16.47 -1.96
C THR A 48 6.37 -16.04 -0.49
N LYS A 49 5.16 -15.90 0.03
CA LYS A 49 4.95 -15.46 1.42
C LYS A 49 5.22 -16.65 2.32
N LYS A 50 6.21 -16.58 3.19
CA LYS A 50 6.52 -17.66 4.14
C LYS A 50 5.98 -17.33 5.53
N TYR A 51 5.17 -18.22 6.10
CA TYR A 51 4.79 -18.18 7.52
C TYR A 51 5.15 -19.52 8.18
N ARG A 52 5.95 -19.48 9.26
CA ARG A 52 6.50 -20.67 9.94
C ARG A 52 7.17 -21.68 9.00
N GLY A 53 7.87 -21.20 7.97
CA GLY A 53 8.55 -22.04 6.97
C GLY A 53 7.63 -22.57 5.87
N ILE A 54 6.32 -22.38 5.96
CA ILE A 54 5.35 -22.78 4.95
C ILE A 54 5.18 -21.65 3.95
N ALA A 55 5.32 -21.96 2.66
CA ALA A 55 5.12 -21.04 1.56
C ALA A 55 3.63 -20.94 1.18
N TYR A 56 3.14 -19.72 0.98
CA TYR A 56 1.81 -19.40 0.50
C TYR A 56 1.92 -18.55 -0.77
N ASN A 57 1.09 -18.88 -1.77
CA ASN A 57 0.92 -18.14 -3.02
C ASN A 57 -0.34 -17.28 -2.95
#